data_AF-A0A973FVV4-F1
#
_entry.id   AF-A0A973FVV4-F1
#
_cell.length_a   1.000
_cell.length_b   1.000
_cell.length_c   1.000
_cell.angle_alpha   90.00
_cell.angle_beta   90.00
_cell.angle_gamma   90.00
#
_symmetry.space_group_name_H-M   'P 1'
#
loop_
_entity.id
_entity.type
_entity.pdbx_description
1 polymer ?
#
loop_
_entity_poly.entity_id
_entity_poly.type
_entity_poly.pdbx_seq_one_letter_code
_entity_poly.pdbx_strand_id
1 'polypeptide(L)' 'MDIKKYNIMYTSQPPAINSLWDSGTWKNIPALEIDCFRKESSSHRPQTRCKLLYDREIIYGIF' A
#
# COMPACT_ATOMS: atom_id res chain seq x y z
N MET A 1 15.09 -2.04 17.77
CA MET A 1 13.87 -1.51 17.13
C MET A 1 13.82 -2.10 15.74
N ASP A 2 13.01 -3.13 15.54
CA ASP A 2 12.92 -3.81 14.25
C ASP A 2 12.22 -2.91 13.25
N ILE A 3 12.93 -2.50 12.22
CA ILE A 3 12.36 -1.73 11.11
C ILE A 3 11.65 -2.73 10.21
N LYS A 4 10.31 -2.70 10.18
CA LYS A 4 9.54 -3.45 9.18
C LYS A 4 9.93 -2.93 7.78
N LYS A 5 10.45 -3.83 6.95
CA LYS A 5 10.78 -3.53 5.55
C LYS A 5 9.64 -3.99 4.65
N TYR A 6 9.28 -3.14 3.69
CA TYR A 6 8.31 -3.47 2.65
C TYR A 6 8.92 -3.17 1.28
N ASN A 7 8.88 -4.16 0.40
CA ASN A 7 9.40 -4.01 -0.96
C ASN A 7 8.26 -3.56 -1.86
N ILE A 8 8.37 -2.33 -2.37
CA ILE A 8 7.45 -1.82 -3.39
C ILE A 8 7.82 -2.51 -4.71
N MET A 9 6.83 -3.06 -5.41
CA MET A 9 7.07 -3.78 -6.66
C MET A 9 7.07 -2.82 -7.85
N TYR A 10 8.00 -3.03 -8.78
CA TYR A 10 7.99 -2.34 -10.07
C TYR A 10 6.83 -2.85 -10.94
N THR A 11 6.20 -1.95 -11.70
CA THR A 11 5.25 -2.31 -12.75
C THR A 11 5.61 -1.64 -14.08
N SER A 12 5.46 -2.37 -15.17
CA SER A 12 5.47 -1.82 -16.53
C SER A 12 4.07 -1.46 -17.03
N GLN A 13 3.03 -1.75 -16.24
CA GLN A 13 1.63 -1.45 -16.52
C GLN A 13 1.06 -0.62 -15.37
N PRO A 14 0.99 0.71 -15.54
CA PRO A 14 0.37 1.59 -14.57
C PRO A 14 -1.05 1.13 -14.22
N PRO A 15 -1.44 1.11 -12.94
CA PRO A 15 -2.81 0.81 -12.57
C PRO A 15 -3.76 1.90 -13.09
N ALA A 16 -4.96 1.51 -13.52
CA ALA A 16 -6.00 2.49 -13.85
C ALA A 16 -6.41 3.26 -12.60
N ILE A 17 -6.74 4.55 -12.74
CA ILE A 17 -7.08 5.45 -11.61
C ILE A 17 -8.26 4.94 -10.78
N ASN A 18 -9.16 4.18 -11.40
CA ASN A 18 -10.37 3.60 -10.83
C ASN A 18 -10.27 2.08 -10.62
N SER A 19 -9.05 1.54 -10.52
CA SER A 19 -8.85 0.11 -10.26
C SER A 19 -9.41 -0.30 -8.89
N LEU A 20 -9.96 -1.50 -8.81
CA LEU A 20 -10.38 -2.11 -7.55
C LEU A 20 -9.21 -2.81 -6.86
N TRP A 21 -9.29 -2.92 -5.53
CA TRP A 21 -8.24 -3.46 -4.65
C TRP A 21 -7.62 -4.79 -5.11
N ASP A 22 -8.42 -5.74 -5.59
CA ASP A 22 -7.94 -7.07 -6.04
C ASP A 22 -8.11 -7.27 -7.56
N SER A 23 -7.95 -6.19 -8.32
CA SER A 23 -8.07 -6.19 -9.78
C SER A 23 -6.79 -5.76 -10.48
N GLY A 24 -6.64 -6.18 -11.74
CA GLY A 24 -5.53 -5.76 -12.61
C GLY A 24 -4.16 -5.93 -11.95
N THR A 25 -3.34 -4.88 -12.03
CA THR A 25 -1.98 -4.84 -11.48
C THR A 25 -1.96 -5.01 -9.96
N TRP A 26 -3.05 -4.71 -9.23
CA TRP A 26 -3.11 -4.79 -7.77
C TRP A 26 -3.34 -6.19 -7.20
N LYS A 27 -3.87 -7.11 -8.01
CA LYS A 27 -4.35 -8.42 -7.55
C LYS A 27 -3.30 -9.22 -6.76
N ASN A 28 -2.05 -9.16 -7.19
CA ASN A 28 -0.96 -9.93 -6.59
C ASN A 28 0.03 -9.08 -5.79
N ILE A 29 -0.30 -7.81 -5.51
CA ILE A 29 0.58 -6.93 -4.75
C ILE A 29 0.37 -7.17 -3.26
N PRO A 30 1.44 -7.48 -2.50
CA PRO A 30 1.34 -7.69 -1.07
C PRO A 30 0.77 -6.45 -0.39
N ALA A 31 -0.27 -6.63 0.43
CA ALA A 31 -0.80 -5.56 1.25
C ALA A 31 0.14 -5.29 2.43
N LEU A 32 0.46 -4.01 2.64
CA LEU A 32 1.12 -3.51 3.84
C LEU A 32 0.06 -3.14 4.86
N GLU A 33 0.19 -3.67 6.08
CA GLU A 33 -0.63 -3.22 7.21
C GLU A 33 -0.09 -1.89 7.77
N ILE A 34 -1.00 -0.93 7.98
CA ILE A 34 -0.68 0.35 8.58
C ILE A 34 -1.09 0.29 10.06
N ASP A 35 -0.18 -0.21 10.90
CA ASP A 35 -0.38 -0.45 12.34
C ASP A 35 0.44 0.49 13.24
N CYS A 36 1.13 1.47 12.64
CA CYS A 36 1.90 2.46 13.38
C CYS A 36 1.00 3.61 13.84
N PHE A 37 0.61 3.59 15.11
CA PHE A 37 -0.19 4.64 15.74
C PHE A 37 0.69 5.54 16.60
N ARG A 38 0.47 6.86 16.50
CA ARG A 38 1.14 7.81 17.37
C ARG A 38 0.54 7.78 18.77
N LYS A 39 1.29 8.24 19.77
CA LYS A 39 0.83 8.26 21.17
C LYS A 39 -0.36 9.20 21.36
N GLU A 40 -0.46 10.25 20.55
CA GLU A 40 -1.52 11.26 20.55
C GLU A 40 -2.80 10.78 19.84
N SER A 41 -2.77 9.64 19.14
CA SER A 41 -3.95 9.10 18.47
C SER A 41 -5.00 8.62 19.49
N SER A 42 -6.30 8.74 19.15
CA SER A 42 -7.44 8.32 20.00
C SER A 42 -7.43 6.82 20.34
N SER A 43 -8.44 6.23 21.00
CA SER A 43 -8.51 4.77 21.14
C SER A 43 -8.97 4.04 19.87
N HIS A 44 -9.41 4.79 18.84
CA HIS A 44 -9.88 4.20 17.58
C HIS A 44 -8.70 3.67 16.75
N ARG A 45 -8.71 2.37 16.45
CA ARG A 45 -7.63 1.62 15.78
C ARG A 45 -8.21 0.75 14.67
N PRO A 46 -8.68 1.34 13.56
CA PRO A 46 -9.23 0.57 12.46
C PRO A 46 -8.14 -0.29 11.82
N GLN A 47 -8.54 -1.43 11.24
CA GLN A 47 -7.64 -2.20 10.38
C GLN A 47 -7.47 -1.44 9.07
N THR A 48 -6.25 -0.99 8.79
CA THR A 48 -5.93 -0.23 7.58
C THR A 48 -4.81 -0.93 6.83
N ARG A 49 -4.97 -1.03 5.51
CA ARG A 49 -4.01 -1.67 4.61
C ARG A 49 -3.78 -0.77 3.41
N CYS A 50 -2.59 -0.85 2.82
CA CYS A 50 -2.33 -0.27 1.51
C CYS A 50 -1.55 -1.24 0.62
N LYS A 51 -1.60 -1.04 -0.69
CA LYS A 51 -0.70 -1.68 -1.66
C LYS A 51 0.07 -0.57 -2.37
N LEU A 52 1.36 -0.77 -2.60
CA LEU A 52 2.19 0.19 -3.32
C LEU A 52 2.85 -0.46 -4.54
N LEU A 53 2.94 0.33 -5.60
CA LEU A 53 3.67 0.02 -6.83
C LEU A 53 4.51 1.23 -7.22
N TYR A 54 5.52 1.00 -8.06
CA TYR A 54 6.21 2.11 -8.71
C TYR A 54 6.52 1.78 -10.17
N ASP A 55 6.65 2.81 -11.00
CA ASP A 55 7.29 2.70 -12.30
C ASP A 55 8.52 3.63 -12.37
N ARG A 56 8.95 4.06 -13.56
CA ARG A 56 10.15 4.91 -13.68
C ARG A 56 9.93 6.34 -13.18
N GLU A 57 8.68 6.79 -13.05
CA GLU A 57 8.33 8.19 -12.83
C GLU A 57 7.40 8.38 -11.62
N ILE A 58 6.56 7.38 -11.32
CA ILE A 58 5.43 7.51 -10.40
C ILE A 58 5.46 6.39 -9.35
N ILE A 59 5.07 6.74 -8.12
CA ILE A 59 4.65 5.78 -7.09
C ILE A 59 3.13 5.77 -7.07
N TYR A 60 2.55 4.58 -7.14
CA TYR A 60 1.11 4.36 -7.06
C TYR A 60 0.75 3.79 -5.70
N GLY A 61 -0.40 4.18 -5.17
CA GLY A 61 -0.95 3.64 -3.94
C GLY A 61 -2.46 3.48 -4.00
N ILE A 62 -2.95 2.44 -3.35
CA ILE A 62 -4.37 2.20 -3.08
C ILE A 62 -4.51 1.79 -1.61
N PHE A 63 -5.59 2.23 -0.95
CA PHE A 63 -5.91 1.98 0.46
C PHE A 63 -7.42 1.80 0.65
#